data_AF-A0A1H0Z6E7-F1
#
_entry.id   AF-A0A1H0Z6E7-F1
#
_cell.length_a   1.000
_cell.length_b   1.000
_cell.length_c   1.000
_cell.angle_alpha   90.00
_cell.angle_beta   90.00
_cell.angle_gamma   90.00
#
_symmetry.space_group_name_H-M   'P 1'
#
loop_
_entity.id
_entity.type
_entity.pdbx_description
1 polymer ?
#
loop_
_entity_poly.entity_id
_entity_poly.type
_entity_poly.pdbx_seq_one_letter_code
_entity_poly.pdbx_strand_id
1 'polypeptide(L)' 'MAVPEELASALAADAAARSAFEALSRSARYSALHPIATAVRPETRARRAAALLARLREP' A
#
# COMPACT_ATOMS: atom_id res chain seq x y z
N MET A 1 9.11 9.92 3.21
CA MET A 1 8.95 8.85 2.20
C MET A 1 7.61 9.07 1.54
N ALA A 2 7.59 9.36 0.24
CA ALA A 2 6.34 9.61 -0.49
C ALA A 2 5.60 8.29 -0.74
N VAL A 3 4.27 8.32 -0.68
CA VAL A 3 3.42 7.18 -1.05
C VAL A 3 3.45 7.06 -2.58
N PRO A 4 3.83 5.89 -3.14
CA PRO A 4 3.79 5.69 -4.59
C PRO A 4 2.38 5.89 -5.15
N GLU A 5 2.26 6.53 -6.31
CA GLU A 5 0.95 6.85 -6.91
C GLU A 5 0.08 5.61 -7.12
N GLU A 6 0.66 4.49 -7.54
CA GLU A 6 -0.03 3.20 -7.69
C GLU A 6 -0.77 2.77 -6.40
N LEU A 7 -0.12 2.96 -5.24
CA LEU A 7 -0.72 2.63 -3.95
C LEU A 7 -1.76 3.68 -3.56
N ALA A 8 -1.49 4.97 -3.80
CA ALA A 8 -2.43 6.04 -3.47
C ALA A 8 -3.74 5.91 -4.27
N SER A 9 -3.65 5.61 -5.57
CA SER A 9 -4.79 5.37 -6.45
C SER A 9 -5.59 4.14 -5.99
N ALA A 10 -4.89 3.05 -5.66
CA ALA A 10 -5.55 1.83 -5.24
C ALA A 10 -6.18 1.93 -3.83
N LEU A 11 -5.62 2.73 -2.91
CA LEU A 11 -6.26 3.09 -1.64
C LEU A 11 -7.44 4.07 -1.83
N ALA A 12 -7.38 4.96 -2.82
CA ALA A 12 -8.51 5.85 -3.13
C ALA A 12 -9.73 5.07 -3.66
N ALA A 13 -9.49 3.97 -4.36
CA ALA A 13 -10.54 3.06 -4.83
C ALA A 13 -11.12 2.15 -3.72
N ASP A 14 -10.50 2.08 -2.54
CA ASP A 14 -10.92 1.18 -1.46
C ASP A 14 -10.85 1.84 -0.08
N ALA A 15 -12.00 2.32 0.38
CA ALA A 15 -12.12 3.01 1.67
C ALA A 15 -11.81 2.10 2.87
N ALA A 16 -12.10 0.80 2.80
CA ALA A 16 -11.85 -0.12 3.91
C ALA A 16 -10.33 -0.36 4.08
N ALA A 17 -9.64 -0.67 2.98
CA ALA A 17 -8.19 -0.83 2.99
C ALA A 17 -7.48 0.48 3.34
N ARG A 18 -8.02 1.64 2.91
CA ARG A 18 -7.52 2.95 3.33
C ARG A 18 -7.61 3.14 4.84
N SER A 19 -8.77 2.85 5.44
CA SER A 19 -8.94 2.96 6.89
C SER A 19 -7.99 2.03 7.64
N ALA A 20 -7.82 0.78 7.18
CA ALA A 20 -6.88 -0.17 7.76
C ALA A 20 -5.42 0.33 7.65
N PHE A 21 -5.04 0.88 6.49
CA PHE A 21 -3.72 1.47 6.27
C PHE A 21 -3.46 2.70 7.16
N GLU A 22 -4.46 3.55 7.34
CA GLU A 22 -4.42 4.72 8.22
C GLU A 22 -4.33 4.30 9.70
N ALA A 23 -4.95 3.18 10.09
CA ALA A 23 -4.85 2.61 11.44
C ALA A 23 -3.48 1.98 11.76
N LEU A 24 -2.66 1.67 10.75
CA LEU A 24 -1.32 1.10 10.97
C LEU A 24 -0.42 2.05 11.76
N SER A 25 0.44 1.49 12.61
CA SER A 25 1.52 2.24 13.26
C SER A 25 2.53 2.76 12.22
N ARG A 26 3.30 3.80 12.59
CA ARG A 26 4.32 4.39 11.71
C ARG A 26 5.33 3.34 11.19
N SER A 27 5.73 2.40 12.04
CA SER A 27 6.63 1.31 11.67
C SER A 27 5.98 0.31 10.71
N ALA A 28 4.72 -0.08 10.95
CA ALA A 28 4.00 -0.97 10.05
C ALA A 28 3.77 -0.32 8.67
N ARG A 29 3.44 0.97 8.65
CA ARG A 29 3.33 1.76 7.40
C ARG A 29 4.65 1.81 6.64
N TYR A 30 5.78 1.98 7.34
CA TYR A 30 7.10 1.95 6.70
C TYR A 30 7.41 0.59 6.08
N SER A 31 7.22 -0.50 6.83
CA SER A 31 7.45 -1.86 6.32
C SER A 31 6.55 -2.22 5.14
N ALA A 32 5.31 -1.73 5.11
CA ALA A 32 4.38 -1.91 4.00
C ALA A 32 4.79 -1.09 2.75
N LEU A 33 5.24 0.16 2.95
CA LEU A 33 5.63 1.05 1.86
C LEU A 33 7.00 0.70 1.27
N HIS A 34 7.95 0.24 2.09
CA HIS A 34 9.32 -0.02 1.67
C HIS A 34 9.46 -0.94 0.45
N PRO A 35 8.84 -2.13 0.39
CA PRO A 35 8.93 -3.00 -0.79
C PRO A 35 8.22 -2.41 -2.01
N ILE A 36 7.21 -1.55 -1.85
CA ILE A 36 6.54 -0.90 -2.98
C ILE A 36 7.44 0.23 -3.50
N ALA A 37 8.01 1.05 -2.61
CA ALA A 37 8.85 2.19 -2.97
C ALA A 37 10.19 1.76 -3.61
N THR A 38 10.74 0.62 -3.21
CA THR A 38 12.02 0.10 -3.74
C THR A 38 11.88 -0.67 -5.06
N ALA A 39 10.66 -0.96 -5.50
CA ALA A 39 10.44 -1.66 -6.77
C ALA A 39 10.64 -0.71 -7.97
N VAL A 40 11.66 -0.98 -8.78
CA VAL A 40 12.02 -0.18 -9.96
C VAL A 40 10.93 -0.24 -11.04
N ARG A 41 10.37 -1.44 -11.28
CA ARG A 41 9.36 -1.63 -12.32
C ARG A 41 7.97 -1.20 -11.84
N PRO A 42 7.24 -0.36 -12.61
CA PRO A 42 5.90 0.09 -12.23
C PRO A 42 4.91 -1.08 -12.06
N GLU A 43 4.98 -2.09 -12.94
CA GLU A 43 4.14 -3.29 -12.83
C GLU A 43 4.34 -4.04 -11.49
N THR A 44 5.60 -4.13 -11.02
CA THR A 44 5.90 -4.72 -9.71
C THR A 44 5.37 -3.86 -8.56
N ARG A 45 5.38 -2.52 -8.70
CA ARG A 45 4.79 -1.61 -7.71
C ARG A 45 3.28 -1.82 -7.63
N ALA A 46 2.59 -1.87 -8.76
CA ALA A 46 1.16 -2.15 -8.83
C ALA A 46 0.80 -3.50 -8.21
N ARG A 47 1.55 -4.57 -8.55
CA ARG A 47 1.34 -5.91 -7.97
C ARG A 47 1.51 -5.93 -6.46
N ARG A 48 2.54 -5.27 -5.93
CA ARG A 48 2.80 -5.19 -4.48
C ARG A 48 1.77 -4.33 -3.76
N ALA A 49 1.33 -3.24 -4.38
CA ALA A 49 0.24 -2.42 -3.85
C ALA A 49 -1.05 -3.23 -3.75
N ALA A 50 -1.43 -3.94 -4.82
CA ALA A 50 -2.60 -4.82 -4.82
C ALA A 50 -2.52 -5.93 -3.74
N ALA A 51 -1.35 -6.52 -3.55
CA ALA A 51 -1.13 -7.52 -2.50
C ALA A 51 -1.27 -6.93 -1.09
N LEU A 52 -0.75 -5.71 -0.86
CA LEU A 52 -0.93 -4.98 0.40
C LEU A 52 -2.42 -4.67 0.64
N LEU A 53 -3.14 -4.20 -0.37
CA LEU A 53 -4.58 -3.97 -0.30
C LEU A 53 -5.37 -5.23 0.04
N ALA A 54 -5.04 -6.36 -0.57
CA ALA A 54 -5.64 -7.64 -0.23
C ALA A 54 -5.45 -7.98 1.26
N ARG A 55 -4.22 -7.83 1.79
CA ARG A 55 -3.92 -8.03 3.21
C ARG A 55 -4.65 -7.07 4.14
N LEU A 56 -4.88 -5.84 3.71
CA LEU A 56 -5.60 -4.81 4.48
C LEU A 56 -7.12 -5.00 4.46
N ARG A 57 -7.65 -5.70 3.44
CA ARG A 57 -9.05 -6.10 3.35
C ARG A 57 -9.36 -7.34 4.19
N GLU A 58 -8.37 -8.19 4.42
CA GLU A 58 -8.50 -9.32 5.34
C GLU A 58 -8.66 -8.77 6.77
N PRO A 59 -9.78 -9.07 7.46
CA PRO A 59 -10.06 -8.59 8.81
C PRO A 59 -9.19 -9.21 9.90
#